data_AF-A0A2K3MQZ0-F1
#
_entry.id   AF-A0A2K3MQZ0-F1
#
_cell.length_a   1.000
_cell.length_b   1.000
_cell.length_c   1.000
_cell.angle_alpha   90.00
_cell.angle_beta   90.00
_cell.angle_gamma   90.00
#
_symmetry.space_group_name_H-M   'P 1'
#
loop_
_entity.id
_entity.type
_entity.pdbx_description
1 polymer ?
#
loop_
_entity_poly.entity_id
_entity_poly.type
_entity_poly.pdbx_seq_one_letter_code
_entity_poly.pdbx_strand_id
1 'polypeptide(L)'
;MHFSLTTIVVVVVLATLTLLDSMFTFMCMYTEIRALFMPYDHKNTTPDGLPLQQMKSLLEEVNQLHCQKRCMIGSGGGSVGYFAHGTATDFMYDVVRVPMAFTFEIYGDVTAPSSDCFKMFNPTDLASYNSVLDDWSAAFFTIFKLGPHQLGEIQSKASVVKLD
;
A
#
# COMPACT_ATOMS: atom_id res chain seq x y z
N MET A 1 7.47 -13.51 21.82
CA MET A 1 6.85 -12.44 21.02
C MET A 1 5.38 -12.79 20.85
N HIS A 2 4.49 -12.13 21.59
CA HIS A 2 3.06 -12.22 21.33
C HIS A 2 2.73 -11.18 20.27
N PHE A 3 2.42 -11.62 19.05
CA PHE A 3 1.77 -10.77 18.05
C PHE A 3 0.34 -10.54 18.56
N SER A 4 0.07 -9.32 19.03
CA SER A 4 -1.26 -8.92 19.44
C SER A 4 -2.13 -8.81 18.19
N LEU A 5 -3.03 -9.77 17.99
CA LEU A 5 -4.04 -9.86 16.92
C LEU A 5 -5.15 -8.80 17.10
N THR A 6 -4.78 -7.54 17.29
CA THR A 6 -5.71 -6.41 17.28
C THR A 6 -5.37 -5.40 16.18
N THR A 7 -4.76 -5.87 15.10
CA THR A 7 -4.71 -5.11 13.85
C THR A 7 -6.12 -5.14 13.27
N ILE A 8 -6.73 -3.98 13.06
CA ILE A 8 -7.86 -3.90 12.14
C ILE A 8 -7.25 -4.19 10.77
N VAL A 9 -7.18 -5.47 10.38
CA VAL A 9 -6.90 -5.85 9.01
C VAL A 9 -8.17 -5.49 8.24
N VAL A 10 -8.29 -4.23 7.84
CA VAL A 10 -9.24 -3.90 6.79
C VAL A 10 -8.58 -4.41 5.51
N VAL A 11 -8.83 -5.69 5.18
CA VAL A 11 -8.61 -6.13 3.81
C VAL A 11 -9.67 -5.42 2.97
N VAL A 12 -9.38 -4.19 2.55
CA VAL A 12 -10.13 -3.56 1.49
C VAL A 12 -9.72 -4.28 0.21
N VAL A 13 -10.32 -5.44 -0.05
CA VAL A 13 -10.41 -5.95 -1.41
C VAL A 13 -11.37 -5.01 -2.13
N LEU A 14 -10.89 -3.84 -2.56
CA LEU A 14 -11.60 -3.08 -3.57
C LEU A 14 -11.34 -3.78 -4.90
N ALA A 15 -12.01 -4.91 -5.06
CA ALA A 15 -12.38 -5.41 -6.36
C ALA A 15 -13.24 -4.31 -6.98
N THR A 16 -12.62 -3.42 -7.76
CA THR A 16 -13.36 -2.72 -8.81
C THR A 16 -13.95 -3.79 -9.70
N LEU A 17 -15.19 -4.18 -9.38
CA LEU A 17 -16.08 -5.13 -10.06
C LEU A 17 -15.46 -6.49 -10.38
N THR A 18 -15.90 -7.50 -9.63
CA THR A 18 -15.84 -8.94 -9.93
C THR A 18 -16.63 -9.35 -11.18
N LEU A 19 -16.60 -8.57 -12.26
CA LEU A 19 -17.30 -8.88 -13.51
C LEU A 19 -16.53 -8.57 -14.81
N LEU A 20 -15.26 -8.16 -14.79
CA LEU A 20 -14.44 -8.05 -16.01
C LEU A 20 -12.95 -8.35 -15.73
N ASP A 21 -12.56 -9.62 -15.88
CA ASP A 21 -11.27 -10.21 -16.30
C ASP A 21 -9.87 -9.60 -16.00
N SER A 22 -9.66 -8.48 -15.31
CA SER A 22 -8.30 -8.01 -14.98
C SER A 22 -8.26 -7.05 -13.78
N MET A 23 -7.84 -7.56 -12.62
CA MET A 23 -7.52 -6.70 -11.46
C MET A 23 -6.21 -5.98 -11.69
N PHE A 24 -6.27 -4.65 -11.73
CA PHE A 24 -5.13 -3.79 -12.01
C PHE A 24 -4.47 -3.22 -10.75
N THR A 25 -5.24 -3.04 -9.69
CA THR A 25 -4.77 -2.49 -8.41
C THR A 25 -5.25 -3.37 -7.28
N PHE A 26 -4.35 -3.72 -6.36
CA PHE A 26 -4.63 -4.40 -5.10
C PHE A 26 -4.02 -3.58 -3.96
N MET A 27 -4.75 -3.42 -2.86
CA MET A 27 -4.29 -2.72 -1.67
C MET A 27 -4.70 -3.52 -0.43
N CYS A 28 -3.75 -3.80 0.44
CA CYS A 28 -4.00 -4.40 1.75
C CYS A 28 -3.64 -3.39 2.83
N MET A 29 -4.54 -3.15 3.78
CA MET A 29 -4.36 -2.11 4.79
C MET A 29 -4.15 -2.71 6.18
N TYR A 30 -3.23 -2.10 6.91
CA TYR A 30 -2.82 -2.46 8.26
C TYR A 30 -2.67 -1.20 9.11
N THR A 31 -2.57 -1.41 10.43
CA THR A 31 -2.27 -0.37 11.40
C THR A 31 -1.07 -0.78 12.24
N GLU A 32 0.08 -0.22 11.92
CA GLU A 32 1.31 -0.33 12.72
C GLU A 32 2.07 1.01 12.73
N ILE A 33 2.23 1.60 11.54
CA ILE A 33 2.97 2.84 11.27
C ILE A 33 2.22 3.66 10.20
N ARG A 34 2.83 4.73 9.68
CA ARG A 34 2.34 5.42 8.47
C ARG A 34 3.27 5.14 7.30
N ALA A 35 2.83 4.30 6.38
CA ALA A 35 3.66 3.88 5.26
C ALA A 35 2.85 3.41 4.04
N LEU A 36 3.50 3.51 2.89
CA LEU A 36 3.01 3.14 1.57
C LEU A 36 4.01 2.18 0.95
N PHE A 37 3.79 0.89 1.08
CA PHE A 37 4.70 -0.12 0.58
C PHE A 37 4.29 -0.67 -0.77
N MET A 38 5.30 -0.82 -1.61
CA MET A 38 5.28 -1.70 -2.77
C MET A 38 5.76 -3.07 -2.32
N PRO A 39 5.58 -4.11 -3.15
CA PRO A 39 6.24 -5.38 -2.91
C PRO A 39 7.76 -5.14 -2.80
N TYR A 40 8.53 -5.97 -2.13
CA TYR A 40 8.06 -7.17 -1.41
C TYR A 40 7.98 -6.94 0.09
N ASP A 41 7.02 -7.58 0.74
CA ASP A 41 6.99 -7.62 2.21
C ASP A 41 8.00 -8.67 2.74
N HIS A 42 8.29 -9.71 1.96
CA HIS A 42 9.24 -10.76 2.32
C HIS A 42 10.70 -10.53 1.88
N LYS A 43 11.01 -9.40 1.22
CA LYS A 43 12.38 -9.05 0.79
C LYS A 43 12.71 -7.61 1.17
N ASN A 44 14.00 -7.32 1.29
CA ASN A 44 14.46 -5.94 1.47
C ASN A 44 14.49 -5.14 0.16
N THR A 45 14.14 -5.74 -0.97
CA THR A 45 14.10 -5.09 -2.28
C THR A 45 12.66 -4.85 -2.74
N THR A 46 12.49 -3.87 -3.62
CA THR A 46 11.29 -3.72 -4.42
C THR A 46 11.42 -4.49 -5.75
N PRO A 47 10.34 -4.68 -6.53
CA PRO A 47 10.45 -5.00 -7.94
C PRO A 47 11.38 -4.02 -8.67
N ASP A 48 11.91 -4.43 -9.81
CA ASP A 48 12.80 -3.60 -10.65
C ASP A 48 12.08 -3.10 -11.91
N GLY A 49 12.71 -2.15 -12.60
CA GLY A 49 12.27 -1.69 -13.91
C GLY A 49 11.03 -0.80 -13.89
N LEU A 50 10.25 -0.86 -14.97
CA LEU A 50 9.09 0.01 -15.17
C LEU A 50 8.00 -0.11 -14.08
N PRO A 51 7.63 -1.32 -13.60
CA PRO A 51 6.63 -1.46 -12.54
C PRO A 51 7.00 -0.70 -11.27
N LEU A 52 8.29 -0.73 -10.87
CA LEU A 52 8.79 0.04 -9.73
C LEU A 52 8.59 1.54 -9.93
N GLN A 53 9.04 2.07 -11.06
CA GLN A 53 9.01 3.52 -11.30
C GLN A 53 7.58 4.07 -11.23
N GLN A 54 6.61 3.32 -11.77
CA GLN A 54 5.21 3.72 -11.80
C GLN A 54 4.54 3.62 -10.43
N MET A 55 4.71 2.48 -9.75
CA MET A 55 4.20 2.31 -8.39
C MET A 55 4.80 3.38 -7.47
N LYS A 56 6.11 3.61 -7.56
CA LYS A 56 6.80 4.61 -6.75
C LYS A 56 6.31 6.03 -7.05
N SER A 57 6.19 6.41 -8.32
CA SER A 57 5.68 7.72 -8.72
C SER A 57 4.25 7.96 -8.20
N LEU A 58 3.39 6.95 -8.27
CA LEU A 58 2.02 7.03 -7.74
C LEU A 58 2.03 7.23 -6.22
N LEU A 59 2.83 6.44 -5.50
CA LEU A 59 2.91 6.55 -4.04
C LEU A 59 3.56 7.85 -3.58
N GLU A 60 4.53 8.40 -4.31
CA GLU A 60 5.12 9.72 -4.02
C GLU A 60 4.08 10.84 -4.15
N GLU A 61 3.23 10.78 -5.18
CA GLU A 61 2.12 11.73 -5.35
C GLU A 61 1.07 11.60 -4.25
N VAL A 62 0.67 10.37 -3.90
CA VAL A 62 -0.24 10.10 -2.77
C VAL A 62 0.34 10.60 -1.45
N ASN A 63 1.63 10.34 -1.19
CA ASN A 63 2.32 10.77 0.03
C ASN A 63 2.37 12.30 0.13
N GLN A 64 2.61 12.98 -0.99
CA GLN A 64 2.59 14.44 -1.04
C GLN A 64 1.21 15.01 -0.76
N LEU A 65 0.15 14.44 -1.35
CA LEU A 65 -1.20 14.97 -1.26
C LEU A 65 -1.90 14.65 0.07
N HIS A 66 -1.70 13.44 0.61
CA HIS A 66 -2.54 12.91 1.71
C HIS A 66 -1.76 12.55 2.97
N CYS A 67 -0.46 12.30 2.87
CA CYS A 67 0.38 12.00 4.02
C CYS A 67 1.28 13.18 4.46
N GLN A 68 1.24 14.32 3.77
CA GLN A 68 2.15 15.46 4.00
C GLN A 68 3.64 15.05 3.98
N LYS A 69 4.00 14.10 3.11
CA LYS A 69 5.35 13.51 3.03
C LYS A 69 5.82 12.76 4.29
N ARG A 70 4.89 12.39 5.18
CA ARG A 70 5.18 11.64 6.42
C ARG A 70 5.14 10.12 6.24
N CYS A 71 4.55 9.61 5.16
CA CYS A 71 4.50 8.18 4.92
C CYS A 71 5.84 7.69 4.36
N MET A 72 6.35 6.59 4.90
CA MET A 72 7.52 5.91 4.32
C MET A 72 7.13 5.21 3.01
N ILE A 73 7.99 5.23 2.00
CA ILE A 73 7.80 4.54 0.72
C ILE A 73 8.95 3.56 0.50
N GLY A 74 8.64 2.32 0.18
CA GLY A 74 9.65 1.28 -0.04
C GLY A 74 9.05 -0.12 -0.14
N SER A 75 9.89 -1.13 0.08
CA SER A 75 9.45 -2.52 0.29
C SER A 75 9.04 -2.70 1.75
N GLY A 76 7.96 -3.46 2.01
CA GLY A 76 7.55 -3.74 3.39
C GLY A 76 8.67 -4.39 4.20
N GLY A 77 9.36 -5.37 3.61
CA GLY A 77 10.45 -6.09 4.27
C GLY A 77 11.71 -5.24 4.50
N GLY A 78 11.97 -4.27 3.62
CA GLY A 78 13.12 -3.37 3.74
C GLY A 78 12.87 -2.17 4.66
N SER A 79 11.61 -1.72 4.76
CA SER A 79 11.25 -0.50 5.50
C SER A 79 10.82 -0.74 6.95
N VAL A 80 10.21 -1.88 7.27
CA VAL A 80 9.70 -2.17 8.63
C VAL A 80 10.73 -2.92 9.49
N GLY A 81 11.73 -3.55 8.86
CA GLY A 81 12.86 -4.20 9.55
C GLY A 81 12.65 -5.67 9.90
N TYR A 82 11.58 -6.29 9.41
CA TYR A 82 11.39 -7.75 9.41
C TYR A 82 10.81 -8.22 8.08
N PHE A 83 10.99 -9.49 7.74
CA PHE A 83 10.45 -10.06 6.50
C PHE A 83 9.15 -10.81 6.78
N ALA A 84 8.06 -10.33 6.16
CA ALA A 84 6.75 -10.95 6.28
C ALA A 84 6.52 -11.88 5.08
N HIS A 85 6.58 -13.20 5.30
CA HIS A 85 6.32 -14.18 4.26
C HIS A 85 4.82 -14.48 4.13
N GLY A 86 4.36 -14.76 2.90
CA GLY A 86 2.99 -15.16 2.64
C GLY A 86 1.96 -14.03 2.75
N THR A 87 2.40 -12.77 2.58
CA THR A 87 1.47 -11.64 2.59
C THR A 87 0.58 -11.63 1.35
N ALA A 88 -0.60 -11.04 1.49
CA ALA A 88 -1.54 -10.89 0.39
C ALA A 88 -0.93 -10.06 -0.77
N THR A 89 -0.18 -9.01 -0.46
CA THR A 89 0.47 -8.14 -1.45
C THR A 89 1.47 -8.91 -2.31
N ASP A 90 2.34 -9.70 -1.68
CA ASP A 90 3.32 -10.52 -2.40
C ASP A 90 2.64 -11.59 -3.26
N PHE A 91 1.60 -12.25 -2.75
CA PHE A 91 0.81 -13.22 -3.52
C PHE A 91 0.11 -12.58 -4.73
N MET A 92 -0.50 -11.41 -4.52
CA MET A 92 -1.21 -10.69 -5.59
C MET A 92 -0.25 -10.21 -6.68
N TYR A 93 0.97 -9.82 -6.30
CA TYR A 93 1.99 -9.40 -7.23
C TYR A 93 2.61 -10.59 -8.00
N ASP A 94 3.15 -11.59 -7.30
CA ASP A 94 3.94 -12.67 -7.94
C ASP A 94 3.08 -13.78 -8.57
N VAL A 95 1.93 -14.10 -7.96
CA VAL A 95 1.08 -15.22 -8.38
C VAL A 95 -0.08 -14.74 -9.23
N VAL A 96 -0.87 -13.78 -8.73
CA VAL A 96 -2.06 -13.26 -9.46
C VAL A 96 -1.66 -12.27 -10.55
N ARG A 97 -0.44 -11.73 -10.50
CA ARG A 97 0.11 -10.77 -11.48
C ARG A 97 -0.67 -9.46 -11.56
N VAL A 98 -1.18 -8.99 -10.41
CA VAL A 98 -1.71 -7.62 -10.30
C VAL A 98 -0.57 -6.63 -10.48
N PRO A 99 -0.64 -5.72 -11.47
CA PRO A 99 0.48 -4.84 -11.80
C PRO A 99 0.78 -3.80 -10.71
N MET A 100 -0.21 -3.41 -9.93
CA MET A 100 -0.04 -2.50 -8.80
C MET A 100 -0.60 -3.13 -7.52
N ALA A 101 0.24 -3.80 -6.75
CA ALA A 101 -0.13 -4.38 -5.46
C ALA A 101 0.56 -3.59 -4.34
N PHE A 102 -0.17 -3.24 -3.28
CA PHE A 102 0.36 -2.40 -2.21
C PHE A 102 0.01 -2.90 -0.81
N THR A 103 0.92 -2.67 0.13
CA THR A 103 0.70 -2.80 1.57
C THR A 103 0.71 -1.40 2.18
N PHE A 104 -0.42 -0.96 2.74
CA PHE A 104 -0.54 0.36 3.35
C PHE A 104 -0.68 0.25 4.86
N GLU A 105 0.14 1.03 5.56
CA GLU A 105 0.08 1.22 6.99
C GLU A 105 -0.59 2.57 7.24
N ILE A 106 -1.85 2.52 7.68
CA ILE A 106 -2.73 3.70 7.64
C ILE A 106 -2.67 4.53 8.92
N TYR A 107 -2.29 3.89 10.01
CA TYR A 107 -2.22 4.51 11.31
C TYR A 107 -1.17 3.81 12.17
N GLY A 108 -0.45 4.62 12.94
CA GLY A 108 0.44 4.16 14.00
C GLY A 108 0.82 5.33 14.90
N ASP A 109 0.60 5.18 16.20
CA ASP A 109 1.10 6.10 17.22
C ASP A 109 2.39 5.55 17.85
N VAL A 110 3.52 5.98 17.30
CA VAL A 110 4.86 5.61 17.79
C VAL A 110 5.21 6.23 19.15
N THR A 111 4.36 7.15 19.66
CA THR A 111 4.54 7.77 20.98
C THR A 111 3.74 7.06 22.06
N ALA A 112 2.81 6.17 21.68
CA ALA A 112 2.06 5.36 22.63
C ALA A 112 2.99 4.34 23.32
N PRO A 113 2.84 4.10 24.63
CA PRO A 113 3.62 3.10 25.33
C PRO A 113 3.28 1.71 24.79
N SER A 114 4.25 0.80 24.76
CA SER A 114 4.07 -0.57 24.25
C SER A 114 3.01 -1.39 25.00
N SER A 115 2.63 -0.95 26.21
CA SER A 115 1.54 -1.53 27.00
C SER A 115 0.14 -1.10 26.54
N ASP A 116 0.02 0.00 25.78
CA ASP A 116 -1.24 0.54 25.27
C ASP A 116 -1.38 0.27 23.77
N CYS A 117 -1.55 -1.01 23.43
CA CYS A 117 -1.68 -1.45 22.04
C CYS A 117 -2.87 -0.81 21.34
N PHE A 118 -3.95 -0.49 22.06
CA PHE A 118 -5.12 0.13 21.45
C PHE A 118 -4.75 1.49 20.87
N LYS A 119 -4.09 2.34 21.65
CA LYS A 119 -3.64 3.65 21.20
C LYS A 119 -2.54 3.56 20.12
N MET A 120 -1.66 2.56 20.20
CA MET A 120 -0.64 2.36 19.17
C MET A 120 -1.26 2.15 17.78
N PHE A 121 -2.34 1.37 17.70
CA PHE A 121 -2.89 0.89 16.44
C PHE A 121 -4.24 1.51 16.05
N ASN A 122 -4.83 2.34 16.92
CA ASN A 122 -6.13 2.95 16.68
C ASN A 122 -6.16 4.41 17.17
N PRO A 123 -6.80 5.31 16.40
CA PRO A 123 -7.13 6.64 16.91
C PRO A 123 -8.05 6.53 18.13
N THR A 124 -7.71 7.24 19.19
CA THR A 124 -8.43 7.16 20.49
C THR A 124 -9.48 8.26 20.68
N ASP A 125 -9.56 9.20 19.74
CA ASP A 125 -10.49 10.32 19.79
C ASP A 125 -11.15 10.56 18.43
N LEU A 126 -12.30 11.22 18.44
CA LEU A 126 -13.11 11.42 17.22
C LEU A 126 -12.39 12.27 16.17
N ALA A 127 -11.56 13.23 16.58
CA ALA A 127 -10.87 14.11 15.64
C ALA A 127 -9.76 13.35 14.90
N SER A 128 -8.95 12.57 15.62
CA SER A 128 -7.93 11.72 14.99
C SER A 128 -8.56 10.61 14.15
N TYR A 129 -9.67 10.03 14.59
CA TYR A 129 -10.43 9.06 13.79
C TYR A 129 -10.92 9.65 12.46
N ASN A 130 -11.59 10.81 12.50
CA ASN A 130 -12.09 11.46 11.29
C ASN A 130 -10.94 11.89 10.37
N SER A 131 -9.83 12.40 10.91
CA SER A 131 -8.66 12.74 10.10
C SER A 131 -8.11 11.53 9.35
N VAL A 132 -7.94 10.38 10.03
CA VAL A 132 -7.47 9.14 9.39
C VAL A 132 -8.45 8.69 8.32
N LEU A 133 -9.75 8.71 8.62
CA LEU A 133 -10.78 8.31 7.67
C LEU A 133 -10.78 9.21 6.42
N ASP A 134 -10.73 10.52 6.60
CA ASP A 134 -10.78 11.50 5.52
C ASP A 134 -9.51 11.42 4.64
N ASP A 135 -8.33 11.40 5.27
CA ASP A 135 -7.03 11.33 4.57
C ASP A 135 -6.95 10.06 3.70
N TRP A 136 -7.30 8.90 4.27
CA TRP A 136 -7.20 7.62 3.54
C TRP A 136 -8.31 7.43 2.51
N SER A 137 -9.53 7.92 2.78
CA SER A 137 -10.59 7.92 1.77
C SER A 137 -10.18 8.75 0.55
N ALA A 138 -9.61 9.94 0.77
CA ALA A 138 -9.10 10.80 -0.29
C ALA A 138 -7.91 10.17 -1.03
N ALA A 139 -6.98 9.53 -0.31
CA ALA A 139 -5.86 8.79 -0.90
C ALA A 139 -6.33 7.69 -1.85
N PHE A 140 -7.35 6.91 -1.48
CA PHE A 140 -7.90 5.89 -2.35
C PHE A 140 -8.51 6.47 -3.62
N PHE A 141 -9.27 7.56 -3.53
CA PHE A 141 -9.77 8.23 -4.72
C PHE A 141 -8.65 8.72 -5.64
N THR A 142 -7.56 9.25 -5.08
CA THR A 142 -6.37 9.62 -5.86
C THR A 142 -5.74 8.41 -6.54
N ILE A 143 -5.56 7.29 -5.83
CA ILE A 143 -5.00 6.07 -6.40
C ILE A 143 -5.87 5.53 -7.55
N PHE A 144 -7.19 5.48 -7.36
CA PHE A 144 -8.10 5.02 -8.42
C PHE A 144 -8.14 5.97 -9.61
N LYS A 145 -7.97 7.27 -9.39
CA LYS A 145 -7.91 8.26 -10.47
C LYS A 145 -6.60 8.17 -11.25
N LEU A 146 -5.46 8.02 -10.57
CA LEU A 146 -4.13 8.12 -11.18
C LEU A 146 -3.57 6.76 -11.63
N GLY A 147 -3.94 5.67 -10.97
CA GLY A 147 -3.47 4.32 -11.26
C GLY A 147 -3.66 3.89 -12.74
N PRO A 148 -4.85 4.08 -13.34
CA PRO A 148 -5.06 3.76 -14.76
C PRO A 148 -4.14 4.52 -15.73
N HIS A 149 -3.78 5.77 -15.42
CA HIS A 149 -2.85 6.54 -16.25
C HIS A 149 -1.45 5.93 -16.22
N GLN A 150 -0.99 5.50 -15.04
CA GLN A 150 0.28 4.81 -14.87
C GLN A 150 0.29 3.46 -15.61
N LEU A 151 -0.82 2.74 -15.62
CA LEU A 151 -0.96 1.47 -16.35
C LEU A 151 -1.07 1.62 -17.87
N GLY A 152 -1.72 2.67 -18.35
CA GLY A 152 -1.80 2.98 -19.79
C GLY A 152 -0.43 3.21 -20.42
N GLU A 153 0.52 3.74 -19.64
CA GLU A 153 1.92 3.82 -20.05
C GLU A 153 2.62 2.45 -20.14
N ILE A 154 2.22 1.45 -19.34
CA ILE A 154 2.79 0.08 -19.39
C ILE A 154 2.49 -0.55 -20.75
N GLN A 155 1.21 -0.53 -21.16
CA GLN A 155 0.78 -1.20 -22.38
C GLN A 155 1.40 -0.56 -23.62
N SER A 156 1.51 0.77 -23.63
CA SER A 156 2.11 1.51 -24.74
C SER A 156 3.62 1.31 -24.82
N LYS A 157 4.37 1.38 -23.70
CA LYS A 157 5.83 1.14 -23.69
C LYS A 157 6.20 -0.32 -23.95
N ALA A 158 5.43 -1.29 -23.42
CA ALA A 158 5.66 -2.71 -23.69
C ALA A 158 5.42 -3.09 -25.16
N SER A 159 4.51 -2.39 -25.84
CA SER A 159 4.25 -2.57 -27.27
C SER A 159 5.40 -2.05 -28.14
N VAL A 160 6.09 -0.98 -27.70
CA VAL A 160 7.25 -0.41 -28.41
C VAL A 160 8.47 -1.34 -28.29
N VAL A 161 8.76 -1.87 -27.10
CA VAL A 161 9.91 -2.78 -26.86
C VAL A 161 9.77 -4.12 -27.59
N LYS A 162 8.55 -4.53 -27.96
CA LYS A 162 8.29 -5.75 -28.73
C LYS A 162 8.48 -5.60 -30.25
N LEU A 163 8.62 -4.37 -30.74
CA LEU A 163 8.76 -4.06 -32.16
C LEU A 163 10.22 -3.87 -32.60
N ASP A 164 11.15 -3.91 -31.65
CA ASP A 164 12.62 -3.90 -31.84
C ASP A 164 13.20 -5.32 -31.63
#